data_AF-A0A0G1AF02-F1
#
_entry.id   AF-A0A0G1AF02-F1
#
_cell.length_a   1.000
_cell.length_b   1.000
_cell.length_c   1.000
_cell.angle_alpha   90.00
_cell.angle_beta   90.00
_cell.angle_gamma   90.00
#
_symmetry.space_group_name_H-M   'P 1'
#
loop_
_entity.id
_entity.type
_entity.pdbx_description
1 polymer ?
#
loop_
_entity_poly.entity_id
_entity_poly.type
_entity_poly.pdbx_seq_one_letter_code
_entity_poly.pdbx_strand_id
1 'polypeptide(L)'
;MNIFKTRQKGFTLVELLVAVGIIGLLAAIITINIQSVRQKSRCAKRRADIVSVQVPLEAYYDAQIPKAYPNTSGEWWGINVPYGSHGVTGSDGWIPNLAPTYIKRLPSDPNDDGNTRTYLYKSDASNYKVLSYYPNTDGCTLGDSKDTLYDPLRPTYAWMVCSGEPACSTW
;
A
#
# COMPACT_ATOMS: atom_id res chain seq x y z
N MET A 1 57.03 7.93 47.10
CA MET A 1 55.79 7.24 46.69
C MET A 1 55.92 6.92 45.20
N ASN A 2 56.34 5.69 44.85
CA ASN A 2 56.52 5.32 43.44
C ASN A 2 55.17 4.94 42.82
N ILE A 3 54.70 5.77 41.90
CA ILE A 3 53.50 5.50 41.08
C ILE A 3 53.91 4.53 39.97
N PHE A 4 53.47 3.28 40.08
CA PHE A 4 53.62 2.29 39.00
C PHE A 4 52.75 2.72 37.81
N LYS A 5 53.38 3.25 36.76
CA LYS A 5 52.71 3.63 35.51
C LYS A 5 52.46 2.36 34.69
N THR A 6 51.23 1.84 34.73
CA THR A 6 50.80 0.72 33.87
C THR A 6 50.88 1.16 32.41
N ARG A 7 51.74 0.50 31.61
CA ARG A 7 51.82 0.76 30.17
C ARG A 7 50.49 0.36 29.52
N GLN A 8 49.76 1.33 28.99
CA GLN A 8 48.61 1.03 28.13
C GLN A 8 49.11 0.41 26.84
N LYS A 9 48.67 -0.81 26.55
CA LYS A 9 48.93 -1.48 25.28
C LYS A 9 48.09 -0.79 24.20
N GLY A 10 48.74 -0.18 23.22
CA GLY A 10 48.07 0.35 22.02
C GLY A 10 47.72 -0.79 21.06
N PHE A 11 46.74 -0.53 20.19
CA PHE A 11 46.38 -1.43 19.10
C PHE A 11 47.53 -1.56 18.10
N THR A 12 47.74 -2.77 17.59
CA THR A 12 48.68 -3.03 16.51
C THR A 12 48.06 -2.67 15.14
N LEU A 13 48.91 -2.36 14.17
CA LEU A 13 48.46 -2.12 12.79
C LEU A 13 47.74 -3.34 12.19
N VAL A 14 48.15 -4.55 12.60
CA VAL A 14 47.52 -5.80 12.16
C VAL A 14 46.11 -5.93 12.71
N GLU A 15 45.88 -5.59 13.98
CA GLU A 15 44.54 -5.61 14.59
C GLU A 15 43.60 -4.61 13.91
N LEU A 16 44.09 -3.41 13.57
CA LEU A 16 43.29 -2.44 12.84
C LEU A 16 42.96 -2.94 11.42
N LEU A 17 43.93 -3.55 10.73
CA LEU A 17 43.77 -4.07 9.38
C LEU A 17 42.78 -5.25 9.32
N VAL A 18 42.84 -6.17 10.28
CA VAL A 18 41.89 -7.28 10.38
C VAL A 18 40.49 -6.77 10.72
N ALA A 19 40.36 -5.79 11.62
CA ALA A 19 39.08 -5.23 12.01
C ALA A 19 38.34 -4.58 10.83
N VAL A 20 39.01 -3.73 10.04
CA VAL A 20 38.38 -3.13 8.85
C VAL A 20 38.06 -4.16 7.78
N GLY A 21 38.86 -5.23 7.67
CA GLY A 21 38.58 -6.37 6.79
C GLY A 21 37.32 -7.12 7.17
N ILE A 22 37.11 -7.41 8.46
CA ILE A 22 35.90 -8.08 8.96
C ILE A 22 34.67 -7.18 8.76
N ILE A 23 34.77 -5.88 9.07
CA ILE A 23 33.66 -4.93 8.87
C ILE A 23 33.28 -4.85 7.38
N GLY A 24 34.26 -4.80 6.47
CA GLY A 24 34.01 -4.78 5.03
C GLY A 24 33.31 -6.05 4.52
N LEU A 25 33.72 -7.23 5.01
CA LEU A 25 33.08 -8.50 4.67
C LEU A 25 31.63 -8.58 5.18
N LEU A 26 31.40 -8.23 6.45
CA LEU A 26 30.06 -8.25 7.05
C LEU A 26 29.12 -7.25 6.37
N ALA A 27 29.61 -6.06 6.03
CA ALA A 27 28.83 -5.04 5.33
C ALA A 27 28.34 -5.50 3.96
N ALA A 28 29.14 -6.27 3.21
CA ALA A 28 28.76 -6.77 1.89
C ALA A 28 27.59 -7.77 1.92
N ILE A 29 27.48 -8.59 2.97
CA ILE A 29 26.45 -9.64 3.10
C ILE A 29 25.07 -9.06 3.47
N ILE A 30 25.04 -7.98 4.25
CA ILE A 30 23.79 -7.42 4.81
C ILE A 30 22.91 -6.73 3.75
N THR A 31 23.51 -6.15 2.70
CA THR A 31 22.82 -5.24 1.78
C THR A 31 21.78 -5.92 0.87
N ILE A 32 21.90 -7.24 0.64
CA ILE A 32 21.12 -7.95 -0.39
C ILE A 32 19.67 -8.26 0.03
N ASN A 33 19.35 -8.30 1.33
CA ASN A 33 18.04 -8.77 1.81
C ASN A 33 16.94 -7.70 2.04
N ILE A 34 17.27 -6.41 2.03
CA ILE A 34 16.33 -5.36 2.47
C ILE A 34 15.26 -5.03 1.41
N GLN A 35 15.61 -5.13 0.13
CA GLN A 35 14.71 -4.74 -0.96
C GLN A 35 13.48 -5.65 -1.06
N SER A 36 13.67 -6.97 -0.96
CA SER A 36 12.59 -7.95 -1.03
C SER A 36 11.61 -7.85 0.15
N VAL A 37 12.12 -7.54 1.35
CA VAL A 37 11.29 -7.32 2.55
C VAL A 37 10.44 -6.07 2.40
N ARG A 38 11.01 -4.96 1.93
CA ARG A 38 10.26 -3.72 1.68
C ARG A 38 9.16 -3.93 0.64
N GLN A 39 9.45 -4.66 -0.43
CA GLN A 39 8.48 -5.02 -1.46
C GLN A 39 7.31 -5.81 -0.88
N LYS A 40 7.58 -6.91 -0.16
CA LYS A 40 6.55 -7.72 0.50
C LYS A 40 5.70 -6.89 1.47
N SER A 41 6.32 -5.99 2.23
CA SER A 41 5.62 -5.09 3.15
C SER A 41 4.67 -4.14 2.42
N ARG A 42 5.05 -3.58 1.28
CA ARG A 42 4.17 -2.71 0.48
C ARG A 42 3.01 -3.49 -0.11
N CYS A 43 3.24 -4.69 -0.63
CA CYS A 43 2.18 -5.57 -1.15
C CYS A 43 1.18 -5.95 -0.06
N ALA A 44 1.65 -6.33 1.13
CA ALA A 44 0.78 -6.61 2.27
C ALA A 44 -0.04 -5.38 2.69
N LYS A 45 0.59 -4.21 2.71
CA LYS A 45 -0.09 -2.94 2.99
C LYS A 45 -1.18 -2.63 1.97
N ARG A 46 -0.93 -2.80 0.66
CA ARG A 46 -1.97 -2.58 -0.38
C ARG A 46 -3.20 -3.44 -0.20
N ARG A 47 -3.00 -4.74 0.07
CA ARG A 47 -4.11 -5.67 0.34
C ARG A 47 -4.89 -5.24 1.59
N ALA A 48 -4.19 -4.86 2.65
CA ALA A 48 -4.83 -4.38 3.87
C ALA A 48 -5.60 -3.05 3.65
N ASP A 49 -5.02 -2.12 2.89
CA ASP A 49 -5.61 -0.80 2.62
C ASP A 49 -6.95 -0.93 1.86
N ILE A 50 -7.02 -1.73 0.79
CA ILE A 50 -8.29 -1.90 0.04
C ILE A 50 -9.36 -2.67 0.84
N VAL A 51 -8.96 -3.60 1.72
CA VAL A 51 -9.90 -4.27 2.62
C VAL A 51 -10.38 -3.32 3.72
N SER A 52 -9.51 -2.43 4.20
CA SER A 52 -9.84 -1.51 5.30
C SER A 52 -10.96 -0.52 4.99
N VAL A 53 -11.20 -0.22 3.70
CA VAL A 53 -12.26 0.71 3.28
C VAL A 53 -13.64 0.06 3.19
N GLN A 54 -13.74 -1.28 3.19
CA GLN A 54 -15.02 -1.98 3.08
C GLN A 54 -15.95 -1.67 4.27
N VAL A 55 -15.47 -1.86 5.51
CA VAL A 55 -16.30 -1.60 6.70
C VAL A 55 -16.80 -0.15 6.78
N PRO A 56 -15.97 0.88 6.54
CA PRO A 56 -16.45 2.25 6.38
C PRO A 56 -17.49 2.44 5.28
N LEU A 57 -17.33 1.77 4.13
CA LEU A 57 -18.29 1.86 3.01
C LEU A 57 -19.65 1.30 3.40
N GLU A 58 -19.69 0.15 4.08
CA GLU A 58 -20.93 -0.42 4.60
C GLU A 58 -21.58 0.50 5.65
N ALA A 59 -20.76 1.07 6.54
CA ALA A 59 -21.25 2.03 7.53
C ALA A 59 -21.82 3.31 6.88
N TYR A 60 -21.20 3.80 5.79
CA TYR A 60 -21.74 4.91 5.00
C TYR A 60 -23.09 4.53 4.40
N TYR A 61 -23.18 3.35 3.76
CA TYR A 61 -24.39 2.86 3.10
C TYR A 61 -25.58 2.78 4.06
N ASP A 62 -25.37 2.25 5.26
CA ASP A 62 -26.41 2.13 6.28
C ASP A 62 -26.86 3.47 6.87
N ALA A 63 -26.01 4.50 6.82
CA ALA A 63 -26.33 5.83 7.31
C ALA A 63 -27.13 6.70 6.30
N GLN A 64 -27.15 6.32 5.02
CA GLN A 64 -27.87 7.08 3.99
C GLN A 64 -29.37 6.72 3.93
N ILE A 65 -30.20 7.74 3.68
CA ILE A 65 -31.63 7.59 3.39
C ILE A 65 -31.94 8.41 2.12
N PRO A 66 -32.20 7.76 0.96
CA PRO A 66 -32.18 6.31 0.72
C PRO A 66 -30.76 5.70 0.85
N LYS A 67 -30.68 4.39 1.09
CA LYS A 67 -29.41 3.68 1.18
C LYS A 67 -28.62 3.79 -0.12
N ALA A 68 -27.38 4.24 -0.03
CA ALA A 68 -26.51 4.46 -1.17
C ALA A 68 -25.03 4.47 -0.76
N TYR A 69 -24.16 3.96 -1.63
CA TYR A 69 -22.71 4.15 -1.52
C TYR A 69 -22.31 5.54 -2.01
N PRO A 70 -21.10 6.03 -1.63
CA PRO A 70 -20.55 7.25 -2.20
C PRO A 70 -20.55 7.22 -3.73
N ASN A 71 -21.36 8.07 -4.36
CA ASN A 71 -21.54 8.00 -5.81
C ASN A 71 -20.39 8.69 -6.56
N THR A 72 -19.82 8.03 -7.57
CA THR A 72 -18.84 8.61 -8.51
C THR A 72 -19.41 8.80 -9.92
N SER A 73 -20.73 8.68 -10.07
CA SER A 73 -21.43 8.70 -11.35
C SER A 73 -20.97 7.61 -12.32
N GLY A 74 -20.49 6.49 -11.79
CA GLY A 74 -19.96 5.37 -12.60
C GLY A 74 -18.54 5.58 -13.14
N GLU A 75 -17.86 6.66 -12.74
CA GLU A 75 -16.48 6.95 -13.14
C GLU A 75 -15.46 6.40 -12.14
N TRP A 76 -14.24 6.17 -12.62
CA TRP A 76 -13.10 5.79 -11.79
C TRP A 76 -12.47 7.01 -11.15
N TRP A 77 -12.50 7.07 -9.83
CA TRP A 77 -11.89 8.12 -9.01
C TRP A 77 -10.64 7.59 -8.32
N GLY A 78 -9.55 8.36 -8.37
CA GLY A 78 -8.27 8.05 -7.75
C GLY A 78 -7.47 9.31 -7.44
N ILE A 79 -6.37 9.15 -6.71
CA ILE A 79 -5.50 10.26 -6.30
C ILE A 79 -4.73 10.84 -7.50
N ASN A 80 -4.56 10.07 -8.56
CA ASN A 80 -3.64 10.36 -9.65
C ASN A 80 -4.36 11.09 -10.79
N VAL A 81 -3.59 11.82 -11.61
CA VAL A 81 -4.11 12.68 -12.70
C VAL A 81 -5.06 11.97 -13.66
N PRO A 82 -4.80 10.73 -14.12
CA PRO A 82 -5.71 10.03 -15.03
C PRO A 82 -7.09 9.73 -14.44
N TYR A 83 -7.24 9.85 -13.11
CA TYR A 83 -8.42 9.45 -12.35
C TYR A 83 -9.01 10.60 -11.52
N GLY A 84 -8.83 11.84 -11.97
CA GLY A 84 -9.50 13.01 -11.39
C GLY A 84 -8.70 13.77 -10.33
N SER A 85 -7.52 13.29 -9.91
CA SER A 85 -6.68 13.94 -8.89
C SER A 85 -7.38 14.17 -7.55
N HIS A 86 -8.21 13.22 -7.13
CA HIS A 86 -9.02 13.36 -5.94
C HIS A 86 -8.19 13.35 -4.65
N GLY A 87 -8.70 14.01 -3.62
CA GLY A 87 -8.11 14.03 -2.30
C GLY A 87 -8.22 12.70 -1.55
N VAL A 88 -7.78 12.74 -0.29
CA VAL A 88 -7.83 11.61 0.66
C VAL A 88 -8.83 11.83 1.79
N THR A 89 -9.63 12.90 1.70
CA THR A 89 -10.64 13.30 2.69
C THR A 89 -11.65 14.26 2.07
N GLY A 90 -12.80 14.41 2.73
CA GLY A 90 -13.84 15.37 2.34
C GLY A 90 -14.69 14.91 1.16
N SER A 91 -15.44 15.85 0.60
CA SER A 91 -16.33 15.60 -0.54
C SER A 91 -15.60 15.19 -1.80
N ASP A 92 -14.33 15.60 -1.93
CA ASP A 92 -13.45 15.29 -3.05
C ASP A 92 -12.47 14.15 -2.72
N GLY A 93 -12.73 13.36 -1.68
CA GLY A 93 -11.97 12.12 -1.48
C GLY A 93 -12.14 11.18 -2.67
N TRP A 94 -11.10 10.41 -3.04
CA TRP A 94 -11.24 9.37 -4.08
C TRP A 94 -12.33 8.34 -3.74
N ILE A 95 -12.72 8.25 -2.47
CA ILE A 95 -14.05 7.82 -2.03
C ILE A 95 -14.78 9.03 -1.40
N PRO A 96 -15.81 9.60 -2.06
CA PRO A 96 -16.44 10.84 -1.63
C PRO A 96 -17.05 10.76 -0.22
N ASN A 97 -16.79 11.76 0.63
CA ASN A 97 -17.40 11.89 1.97
C ASN A 97 -17.18 10.71 2.94
N LEU A 98 -16.35 9.73 2.59
CA LEU A 98 -16.06 8.59 3.47
C LEU A 98 -15.15 9.01 4.62
N ALA A 99 -14.14 9.82 4.32
CA ALA A 99 -13.26 10.45 5.30
C ALA A 99 -13.64 11.93 5.51
N PRO A 100 -13.53 12.46 6.75
CA PRO A 100 -12.98 11.82 7.94
C PRO A 100 -14.01 11.03 8.78
N THR A 101 -15.28 11.03 8.37
CA THR A 101 -16.40 10.59 9.22
C THR A 101 -16.41 9.09 9.50
N TYR A 102 -16.24 8.25 8.47
CA TYR A 102 -16.29 6.78 8.59
C TYR A 102 -14.90 6.15 8.64
N ILE A 103 -13.91 6.85 8.07
CA ILE A 103 -12.49 6.51 8.16
C ILE A 103 -11.69 7.80 8.35
N LYS A 104 -10.65 7.79 9.20
CA LYS A 104 -9.88 9.01 9.52
C LYS A 104 -9.26 9.69 8.29
N ARG A 105 -8.79 8.89 7.35
CA ARG A 105 -8.15 9.33 6.09
C ARG A 105 -8.17 8.16 5.12
N LEU A 106 -8.43 8.42 3.84
CA LEU A 106 -8.31 7.39 2.82
C LEU A 106 -6.85 6.96 2.65
N PRO A 107 -6.59 5.67 2.42
CA PRO A 107 -5.23 5.19 2.17
C PRO A 107 -4.69 5.74 0.84
N SER A 108 -3.36 5.72 0.72
CA SER A 108 -2.61 6.11 -0.48
C SER A 108 -1.61 4.99 -0.77
N ASP A 109 -1.34 4.71 -2.05
CA ASP A 109 -0.44 3.63 -2.41
C ASP A 109 0.96 3.86 -1.82
N PRO A 110 1.60 2.86 -1.18
CA PRO A 110 2.91 3.03 -0.54
C PRO A 110 4.06 3.38 -1.50
N ASN A 111 3.87 3.18 -2.81
CA ASN A 111 4.82 3.50 -3.86
C ASN A 111 4.08 4.11 -5.07
N ASP A 112 3.19 5.06 -4.79
CA ASP A 112 2.49 5.84 -5.79
C ASP A 112 3.49 6.54 -6.74
N ASP A 113 3.29 6.39 -8.05
CA ASP A 113 4.08 7.06 -9.10
C ASP A 113 3.43 8.34 -9.64
N GLY A 114 2.28 8.73 -9.09
CA GLY A 114 1.48 9.85 -9.57
C GLY A 114 0.80 9.57 -10.92
N ASN A 115 0.86 8.33 -11.43
CA ASN A 115 0.29 7.95 -12.71
C ASN A 115 -0.63 6.72 -12.61
N THR A 116 -0.07 5.51 -12.56
CA THR A 116 -0.81 4.26 -12.67
C THR A 116 -0.90 3.47 -11.37
N ARG A 117 0.08 3.59 -10.46
CA ARG A 117 0.03 2.88 -9.17
C ARG A 117 -0.77 3.67 -8.16
N THR A 118 -2.03 3.30 -8.00
CA THR A 118 -2.94 4.03 -7.10
C THR A 118 -4.09 3.15 -6.63
N TYR A 119 -4.90 3.70 -5.71
CA TYR A 119 -6.19 3.12 -5.38
C TYR A 119 -7.27 3.81 -6.20
N LEU A 120 -8.18 3.00 -6.76
CA LEU A 120 -9.30 3.49 -7.55
C LEU A 120 -10.61 3.08 -6.91
N TYR A 121 -11.62 3.93 -7.04
CA TYR A 121 -12.99 3.66 -6.62
C TYR A 121 -13.96 4.00 -7.74
N LYS A 122 -14.98 3.16 -7.90
CA LYS A 122 -16.08 3.39 -8.82
C LYS A 122 -17.38 2.97 -8.15
N SER A 123 -18.41 3.80 -8.26
CA SER A 123 -19.75 3.49 -7.75
C SER A 123 -20.86 4.11 -8.61
N ASP A 124 -21.97 3.39 -8.72
CA ASP A 124 -23.24 3.84 -9.27
C ASP A 124 -24.28 4.16 -8.16
N ALA A 125 -23.80 4.42 -6.94
CA ALA A 125 -24.57 4.55 -5.70
C ALA A 125 -25.23 3.26 -5.17
N SER A 126 -25.37 2.21 -5.98
CA SER A 126 -25.95 0.92 -5.54
C SER A 126 -24.87 -0.13 -5.28
N ASN A 127 -23.81 -0.10 -6.07
CA ASN A 127 -22.67 -0.98 -6.00
C ASN A 127 -21.37 -0.18 -6.01
N TYR A 128 -20.29 -0.80 -5.55
CA TYR A 128 -18.96 -0.25 -5.66
C TYR A 128 -17.91 -1.27 -6.07
N LYS A 129 -16.81 -0.76 -6.61
CA LYS A 129 -15.55 -1.48 -6.77
C LYS A 129 -14.39 -0.60 -6.31
N VAL A 130 -13.50 -1.16 -5.51
CA VAL A 130 -12.22 -0.57 -5.14
C VAL A 130 -11.11 -1.41 -5.74
N LEU A 131 -10.11 -0.77 -6.33
CA LEU A 131 -8.93 -1.43 -6.87
C LEU A 131 -7.67 -0.97 -6.15
N SER A 132 -6.72 -1.89 -5.98
CA SER A 132 -5.30 -1.56 -5.98
C SER A 132 -4.77 -1.80 -7.38
N TYR A 133 -4.39 -0.71 -8.07
CA TYR A 133 -4.10 -0.70 -9.49
C TYR A 133 -2.59 -0.78 -9.76
N TYR A 134 -2.19 -1.69 -10.64
CA TYR A 134 -0.80 -2.02 -11.00
C TYR A 134 0.17 -2.39 -9.83
N PRO A 135 -0.23 -3.17 -8.80
CA PRO A 135 0.72 -3.59 -7.76
C PRO A 135 1.82 -4.53 -8.30
N ASN A 136 1.61 -5.17 -9.46
CA ASN A 136 2.58 -6.02 -10.14
C ASN A 136 3.85 -5.28 -10.58
N THR A 137 3.75 -3.99 -10.94
CA THR A 137 4.92 -3.19 -11.34
C THR A 137 5.81 -2.84 -10.15
N ASP A 138 5.28 -2.93 -8.93
CA ASP A 138 6.04 -2.89 -7.68
C ASP A 138 6.47 -4.29 -7.19
N GLY A 139 6.35 -5.31 -8.05
CA GLY A 139 6.77 -6.68 -7.80
C GLY A 139 5.80 -7.51 -6.95
N CYS A 140 4.56 -7.06 -6.74
CA CYS A 140 3.57 -7.88 -6.06
C CYS A 140 3.12 -9.04 -6.95
N THR A 141 3.09 -10.25 -6.41
CA THR A 141 2.47 -11.40 -7.08
C THR A 141 0.97 -11.36 -6.85
N LEU A 142 0.18 -11.28 -7.94
CA LEU A 142 -1.26 -11.40 -7.87
C LEU A 142 -1.65 -12.89 -7.80
N GLY A 143 -2.66 -13.18 -7.00
CA GLY A 143 -3.19 -14.53 -6.87
C GLY A 143 -4.04 -14.95 -8.08
N ASP A 144 -4.46 -16.21 -8.08
CA ASP A 144 -5.38 -16.76 -9.06
C ASP A 144 -6.83 -16.51 -8.65
N SER A 145 -7.78 -17.16 -9.32
CA SER A 145 -9.22 -17.06 -9.03
C SER A 145 -9.64 -17.51 -7.62
N LYS A 146 -8.72 -18.08 -6.81
CA LYS A 146 -8.98 -18.45 -5.42
C LYS A 146 -8.56 -17.36 -4.44
N ASP A 147 -7.84 -16.32 -4.88
CA ASP A 147 -7.53 -15.17 -4.05
C ASP A 147 -8.79 -14.35 -3.81
N THR A 148 -9.04 -13.97 -2.55
CA THR A 148 -10.19 -13.17 -2.16
C THR A 148 -10.19 -11.78 -2.78
N LEU A 149 -9.02 -11.32 -3.25
CA LEU A 149 -8.84 -10.02 -3.89
C LEU A 149 -8.66 -10.13 -5.41
N TYR A 150 -8.93 -11.30 -5.99
CA TYR A 150 -8.81 -11.54 -7.43
C TYR A 150 -9.79 -10.66 -8.21
N ASP A 151 -9.30 -9.93 -9.23
CA ASP A 151 -10.14 -9.21 -10.19
C ASP A 151 -10.22 -9.98 -11.51
N PRO A 152 -11.39 -10.51 -11.93
CA PRO A 152 -11.52 -11.28 -13.16
C PRO A 152 -11.23 -10.47 -14.43
N LEU A 153 -11.40 -9.15 -14.38
CA LEU A 153 -11.14 -8.27 -15.53
C LEU A 153 -9.67 -7.84 -15.63
N ARG A 154 -8.93 -7.92 -14.53
CA ARG A 154 -7.53 -7.44 -14.43
C ARG A 154 -6.65 -8.43 -13.68
N PRO A 155 -6.66 -9.73 -14.05
CA PRO A 155 -6.07 -10.80 -13.25
C PRO A 155 -4.56 -10.66 -13.03
N THR A 156 -3.87 -9.92 -13.90
CA THR A 156 -2.41 -9.78 -13.86
C THR A 156 -1.93 -8.44 -13.29
N TYR A 157 -2.84 -7.49 -13.01
CA TYR A 157 -2.44 -6.13 -12.64
C TYR A 157 -3.38 -5.38 -11.71
N ALA A 158 -4.45 -5.99 -11.15
CA ALA A 158 -5.18 -5.36 -10.07
C ALA A 158 -5.67 -6.36 -9.01
N TRP A 159 -5.70 -5.89 -7.76
CA TRP A 159 -6.51 -6.50 -6.71
C TRP A 159 -7.79 -5.71 -6.56
N MET A 160 -8.89 -6.37 -6.19
CA MET A 160 -10.18 -5.72 -5.99
C MET A 160 -10.85 -6.08 -4.66
N VAL A 161 -11.72 -5.17 -4.21
CA VAL A 161 -12.88 -5.48 -3.37
C VAL A 161 -14.12 -4.83 -4.00
N CYS A 162 -15.29 -5.41 -3.80
CA CYS A 162 -16.52 -4.97 -4.45
C CYS A 162 -17.75 -5.30 -3.58
N SER A 163 -18.87 -4.62 -3.82
CA SER A 163 -20.13 -4.83 -3.10
C SER A 163 -20.94 -6.04 -3.58
N GLY A 164 -20.59 -6.63 -4.74
CA GLY A 164 -21.35 -7.69 -5.39
C GLY A 164 -21.48 -7.48 -6.90
N GLU A 165 -22.37 -8.24 -7.52
CA GLU A 165 -22.66 -8.10 -8.95
C GLU A 165 -23.58 -6.90 -9.23
N PRO A 166 -23.35 -6.15 -10.32
CA PRO A 166 -22.43 -6.45 -11.42
C PRO A 166 -20.99 -5.92 -11.21
N ALA A 167 -20.74 -5.18 -10.12
CA ALA A 167 -19.46 -4.47 -9.94
C ALA A 167 -18.26 -5.41 -9.95
N CYS A 168 -18.34 -6.56 -9.27
CA CYS A 168 -17.25 -7.51 -9.18
C CYS A 168 -16.79 -8.04 -10.55
N SER A 169 -17.71 -8.42 -11.44
CA SER A 169 -17.38 -9.07 -12.71
C SER A 169 -17.30 -8.14 -13.92
N THR A 170 -17.93 -6.95 -13.87
CA THR A 170 -18.10 -6.10 -15.07
C THR A 170 -17.33 -4.79 -15.04
N TRP A 171 -16.86 -4.31 -13.88
CA TRP A 171 -16.24 -2.99 -13.76
C TRP A 171 -14.73 -3.00 -13.80
#